data_AF-A0A401GUQ5-F1
#
_entry.id   AF-A0A401GUQ5-F1
#
_cell.length_a   1.000
_cell.length_b   1.000
_cell.length_c   1.000
_cell.angle_alpha   90.00
_cell.angle_beta   90.00
_cell.angle_gamma   90.00
#
_symmetry.space_group_name_H-M   'P 1'
#
loop_
_entity.id
_entity.type
_entity.pdbx_description
1 polymer ?
#
loop_
_entity_poly.entity_id
_entity_poly.type
_entity_poly.pdbx_seq_one_letter_code
_entity_poly.pdbx_strand_id
1 'polypeptide(L)'
;MPSHYTQRRAAPFLVAFIFLCAGSWVLLHRMTQHPSTPGSLLAAWLPDYQCTRRPQSSTGPQAPLDDQQVARMPVRHTRIAVASGYQHHFEVYLTLVSTLERVFGKLGARGAGASVSVYSPPYGYRFQEVADEIGLHHGAHYPIERLVPDLSDVTGDGAIDMVVFGTCELDINWFSEALLAAWDARDEAHKFQLVCFAHSVRDDTQWQGHITEWARRGAFRVLTLGDQVTEGYRRLFAGLADDPDPRIYTAGYEYVAVDTHVPVLDLPHLPPPPANRTLARAVIQGTFEAYRRDYDTIFRELIADLTVDPGVWGYLPLDGRAAFAPDPHAPRARFELLLVGSGEIEVPGELAGVVSVHRDLDYPEFYALIAGADVLLPAFSQFGYYDNQASFTTSTAVQLNIPMLVTNRTRRAYGYLDDPRAVITRPAAMHDVAALRALRTGDAAPFDDDGGPARVRAAVREMLAAGWVRPRAGFEAYKREVWRRNERVSERLVRDL
;
A
#
# COMPACT_ATOMS: atom_id res chain seq x y z
N MET A 1 71.69 -22.33 -14.57
CA MET A 1 70.39 -23.03 -14.73
C MET A 1 69.32 -22.15 -14.10
N PRO A 2 68.39 -21.57 -14.87
CA PRO A 2 67.49 -20.54 -14.37
C PRO A 2 66.28 -21.15 -13.67
N SER A 3 65.95 -20.64 -12.48
CA SER A 3 64.75 -21.01 -11.72
C SER A 3 63.54 -20.20 -12.17
N HIS A 4 62.51 -20.89 -12.63
CA HIS A 4 61.17 -20.35 -12.82
C HIS A 4 60.54 -20.03 -11.46
N TYR A 5 60.43 -18.75 -11.11
CA TYR A 5 59.55 -18.28 -10.04
C TYR A 5 59.20 -16.81 -10.32
N THR A 6 57.99 -16.56 -10.83
CA THR A 6 57.08 -15.44 -10.51
C THR A 6 56.07 -15.24 -11.64
N GLN A 7 54.94 -15.94 -11.57
CA GLN A 7 53.71 -15.53 -12.27
C GLN A 7 52.52 -16.17 -11.55
N ARG A 8 51.89 -15.43 -10.63
CA ARG A 8 50.53 -15.67 -10.09
C ARG A 8 50.15 -14.63 -9.03
N ARG A 9 50.07 -13.34 -9.39
CA ARG A 9 49.42 -12.30 -8.55
C ARG A 9 48.76 -11.15 -9.35
N ALA A 10 48.30 -11.40 -10.58
CA ALA A 10 47.59 -10.37 -11.37
C ALA A 10 46.08 -10.64 -11.55
N ALA A 11 45.59 -11.84 -11.21
CA ALA A 11 44.19 -12.21 -11.44
C ALA A 11 43.13 -11.42 -10.63
N PRO A 12 43.31 -11.11 -9.32
CA PRO A 12 42.25 -10.41 -8.58
C PRO A 12 42.12 -8.93 -8.96
N PHE A 13 43.21 -8.29 -9.40
CA PHE A 13 43.18 -6.89 -9.85
C PHE A 13 42.51 -6.72 -11.21
N LEU A 14 42.65 -7.70 -12.11
CA LEU A 14 41.98 -7.67 -13.40
C LEU A 14 40.46 -7.85 -13.25
N VAL A 15 40.02 -8.72 -12.34
CA VAL A 15 38.58 -8.92 -12.05
C VAL A 15 37.98 -7.68 -11.38
N ALA A 16 38.66 -7.09 -10.38
CA ALA A 16 38.21 -5.85 -9.75
C ALA A 16 38.15 -4.67 -10.74
N PHE A 17 39.10 -4.60 -11.68
CA PHE A 17 39.10 -3.59 -12.74
C PHE A 17 37.95 -3.78 -13.73
N ILE A 18 37.61 -5.02 -14.10
CA ILE A 18 36.46 -5.33 -14.96
C ILE A 18 35.14 -4.95 -14.28
N PHE A 19 34.98 -5.20 -12.98
CA PHE A 19 33.77 -4.78 -12.24
C PHE A 19 33.69 -3.26 -12.09
N LEU A 20 34.81 -2.56 -11.88
CA LEU A 20 34.85 -1.09 -11.86
C LEU A 20 34.52 -0.49 -13.23
N CYS A 21 35.02 -1.07 -14.32
CA CYS A 21 34.71 -0.62 -15.67
C CYS A 21 33.27 -0.93 -16.08
N ALA A 22 32.72 -2.09 -15.70
CA ALA A 22 31.32 -2.45 -15.96
C ALA A 22 30.36 -1.57 -15.14
N GLY A 23 30.65 -1.31 -13.86
CA GLY A 23 29.89 -0.39 -13.02
C GLY A 23 29.95 1.05 -13.52
N SER A 24 31.13 1.51 -13.94
CA SER A 24 31.31 2.84 -14.54
C SER A 24 30.60 2.94 -15.90
N TRP A 25 30.57 1.88 -16.71
CA TRP A 25 29.85 1.84 -17.98
C TRP A 25 28.34 1.87 -17.77
N VAL A 26 27.79 1.15 -16.79
CA VAL A 26 26.35 1.23 -16.44
C VAL A 26 25.98 2.61 -15.91
N LEU A 27 26.82 3.23 -15.08
CA LEU A 27 26.65 4.62 -14.61
C LEU A 27 26.73 5.63 -15.77
N LEU A 28 27.71 5.49 -16.67
CA LEU A 28 27.83 6.34 -17.85
C LEU A 28 26.67 6.12 -18.83
N HIS A 29 26.16 4.89 -18.95
CA HIS A 29 25.04 4.60 -19.86
C HIS A 29 23.71 5.13 -19.30
N ARG A 30 23.51 5.08 -17.98
CA ARG A 30 22.42 5.81 -17.31
C ARG A 30 22.54 7.32 -17.44
N MET A 31 23.75 7.87 -17.45
CA MET A 31 23.97 9.31 -17.66
C MET A 31 23.86 9.74 -19.13
N THR A 32 24.11 8.86 -20.10
CA THR A 32 24.10 9.20 -21.53
C THR A 32 22.77 8.89 -22.24
N GLN A 33 21.89 8.07 -21.65
CA GLN A 33 20.51 7.88 -22.12
C GLN A 33 19.53 8.99 -21.70
N HIS A 34 20.00 9.98 -20.92
CA HIS A 34 19.28 11.23 -20.70
C HIS A 34 20.14 12.42 -21.14
N PRO A 35 20.11 12.82 -22.42
CA PRO A 35 20.34 14.23 -22.70
C PRO A 35 19.30 15.00 -21.89
N SER A 36 19.76 15.90 -21.04
CA SER A 36 18.96 16.86 -20.31
C SER A 36 18.09 17.63 -21.31
N THR A 37 16.88 17.13 -21.55
CA THR A 37 15.82 17.90 -22.14
C THR A 37 15.47 19.00 -21.14
N PRO A 38 15.40 20.28 -21.56
CA PRO A 38 14.88 21.35 -20.73
C PRO A 38 13.37 21.14 -20.60
N GLY A 39 12.97 20.30 -19.65
CA GLY A 39 11.60 19.85 -19.46
C GLY A 39 11.28 19.58 -18.00
N SER A 40 11.84 20.37 -17.09
CA SER A 40 11.44 20.41 -15.67
C SER A 40 10.52 21.62 -15.41
N LEU A 41 9.50 21.79 -16.26
CA LEU A 41 8.44 22.77 -16.00
C LEU A 41 7.42 22.27 -14.97
N LEU A 42 7.40 20.98 -14.59
CA LEU A 42 6.46 20.50 -13.56
C LEU A 42 7.03 20.55 -12.14
N ALA A 43 8.34 20.33 -11.94
CA ALA A 43 8.95 20.35 -10.61
C ALA A 43 9.11 21.76 -10.00
N ALA A 44 9.04 22.82 -10.82
CA ALA A 44 9.09 24.21 -10.38
C ALA A 44 7.70 24.86 -10.17
N TRP A 45 6.61 24.14 -10.45
CA TRP A 45 5.26 24.71 -10.55
C TRP A 45 4.27 24.28 -9.47
N LEU A 46 4.71 23.50 -8.48
CA LEU A 46 3.89 23.24 -7.29
C LEU A 46 4.32 24.22 -6.19
N PRO A 47 3.64 25.37 -6.00
CA PRO A 47 3.91 26.20 -4.84
C PRO A 47 3.69 25.38 -3.57
N ASP A 48 4.46 25.69 -2.52
CA ASP A 48 4.21 25.23 -1.15
C ASP A 48 2.78 25.60 -0.76
N TYR A 49 1.83 24.72 -1.07
CA TYR A 49 0.44 24.85 -0.66
C TYR A 49 0.40 24.60 0.84
N GLN A 50 0.64 25.66 1.61
CA GLN A 50 0.29 25.71 3.02
C GLN A 50 -1.19 25.40 3.15
N CYS A 51 -1.48 24.28 3.81
CA CYS A 51 -2.79 23.69 4.02
C CYS A 51 -3.68 24.61 4.89
N THR A 52 -4.14 25.74 4.35
CA THR A 52 -5.03 26.66 5.03
C THR A 52 -6.25 26.97 4.17
N ARG A 53 -7.42 26.58 4.72
CA ARG A 53 -8.80 26.71 4.24
C ARG A 53 -9.23 25.74 3.12
N ARG A 54 -10.15 24.85 3.50
CA ARG A 54 -11.05 24.14 2.58
C ARG A 54 -11.76 25.17 1.68
N PRO A 55 -11.58 25.11 0.36
CA PRO A 55 -12.51 25.75 -0.57
C PRO A 55 -13.88 25.10 -0.38
N GLN A 56 -14.93 25.90 -0.23
CA GLN A 56 -16.29 25.41 -0.45
C GLN A 56 -16.45 25.25 -1.97
N SER A 57 -16.41 24.02 -2.50
CA SER A 57 -16.69 23.78 -3.92
C SER A 57 -18.16 24.11 -4.19
N SER A 58 -18.41 24.96 -5.18
CA SER A 58 -19.75 25.38 -5.61
C SER A 58 -20.41 24.45 -6.62
N THR A 59 -19.74 23.36 -7.03
CA THR A 59 -20.42 22.22 -7.65
C THR A 59 -21.04 21.40 -6.53
N GLY A 60 -22.35 21.56 -6.33
CA GLY A 60 -23.09 20.71 -5.40
C GLY A 60 -22.83 19.24 -5.77
N PRO A 61 -22.53 18.37 -4.79
CA PRO A 61 -22.30 16.96 -5.08
C PRO A 61 -23.49 16.45 -5.88
N GLN A 62 -23.24 15.89 -7.07
CA GLN A 62 -24.28 15.13 -7.77
C GLN A 62 -24.88 14.19 -6.75
N ALA A 63 -26.20 14.27 -6.57
CA ALA A 63 -26.89 13.39 -5.64
C ALA A 63 -26.47 11.96 -5.99
N PRO A 64 -25.96 11.17 -5.02
CA PRO A 64 -25.51 9.82 -5.31
C PRO A 64 -26.65 9.08 -6.01
N LEU A 65 -26.36 8.51 -7.19
CA LEU A 65 -27.32 7.70 -7.91
C LEU A 65 -27.88 6.65 -6.94
N ASP A 66 -29.21 6.50 -6.93
CA ASP A 66 -29.85 5.48 -6.11
C ASP A 66 -29.32 4.10 -6.53
N ASP A 67 -28.99 3.24 -5.56
CA ASP A 67 -28.49 1.89 -5.79
C ASP A 67 -29.42 1.11 -6.75
N GLN A 68 -30.73 1.40 -6.72
CA GLN A 68 -31.68 0.79 -7.66
C GLN A 68 -31.51 1.27 -9.10
N GLN A 69 -31.14 2.53 -9.32
CA GLN A 69 -30.87 3.07 -10.65
C GLN A 69 -29.59 2.45 -11.22
N VAL A 70 -28.53 2.39 -10.41
CA VAL A 70 -27.25 1.74 -10.76
C VAL A 70 -27.47 0.28 -11.15
N ALA A 71 -28.31 -0.45 -10.42
CA ALA A 71 -28.60 -1.85 -10.68
C ALA A 71 -29.28 -2.10 -12.05
N ARG A 72 -30.01 -1.12 -12.58
CA ARG A 72 -30.76 -1.24 -13.86
C ARG A 72 -29.95 -0.86 -15.09
N MET A 73 -28.82 -0.18 -14.92
CA MET A 73 -27.97 0.18 -16.05
C MET A 73 -27.42 -1.11 -16.70
N PRO A 74 -27.09 -1.13 -17.99
CA PRO A 74 -26.41 -2.27 -18.60
C PRO A 74 -24.94 -2.32 -18.14
N VAL A 75 -24.31 -3.50 -18.24
CA VAL A 75 -22.84 -3.62 -18.13
C VAL A 75 -22.26 -3.11 -19.45
N ARG A 76 -21.30 -2.19 -19.37
CA ARG A 76 -20.61 -1.61 -20.53
C ARG A 76 -19.27 -2.26 -20.81
N HIS A 77 -18.53 -2.59 -19.75
CA HIS A 77 -17.22 -3.23 -19.87
C HIS A 77 -17.33 -4.72 -19.54
N THR A 78 -17.03 -5.53 -20.53
CA THR A 78 -17.14 -7.00 -20.49
C THR A 78 -15.80 -7.67 -20.78
N ARG A 79 -14.82 -6.96 -21.36
CA ARG A 79 -13.51 -7.49 -21.71
C ARG A 79 -12.43 -6.65 -21.04
N ILE A 80 -12.13 -6.99 -19.79
CA ILE A 80 -11.21 -6.19 -18.96
C ILE A 80 -9.82 -6.82 -18.99
N ALA A 81 -8.81 -6.01 -19.34
CA ALA A 81 -7.41 -6.37 -19.17
C ALA A 81 -6.86 -5.67 -17.91
N VAL A 82 -6.37 -6.44 -16.94
CA VAL A 82 -5.65 -5.91 -15.79
C VAL A 82 -4.17 -6.18 -16.00
N ALA A 83 -3.35 -5.14 -16.03
CA ALA A 83 -1.96 -5.21 -16.44
C ALA A 83 -1.03 -4.56 -15.42
N SER A 84 0.11 -5.18 -15.13
CA SER A 84 1.21 -4.49 -14.47
C SER A 84 2.55 -5.15 -14.78
N GLY A 85 3.55 -4.33 -15.14
CA GLY A 85 4.94 -4.74 -15.26
C GLY A 85 5.68 -4.71 -13.92
N TYR A 86 5.06 -4.19 -12.86
CA TYR A 86 5.67 -4.12 -11.54
C TYR A 86 5.68 -5.50 -10.87
N GLN A 87 6.86 -5.97 -10.50
CA GLN A 87 7.09 -7.31 -9.93
C GLN A 87 6.87 -7.38 -8.41
N HIS A 88 6.22 -6.37 -7.85
CA HIS A 88 5.79 -6.34 -6.46
C HIS A 88 4.32 -5.90 -6.39
N HIS A 89 3.70 -6.00 -5.22
CA HIS A 89 2.32 -5.59 -5.00
C HIS A 89 1.26 -6.32 -5.84
N PHE A 90 1.48 -7.61 -6.12
CA PHE A 90 0.52 -8.48 -6.82
C PHE A 90 -0.85 -8.50 -6.13
N GLU A 91 -0.85 -8.48 -4.81
CA GLU A 91 -2.04 -8.43 -3.97
C GLU A 91 -2.89 -7.18 -4.18
N VAL A 92 -2.31 -6.09 -4.66
CA VAL A 92 -3.06 -4.85 -4.90
C VAL A 92 -4.03 -5.03 -6.06
N TYR A 93 -3.52 -5.35 -7.26
CA TYR A 93 -4.38 -5.42 -8.44
C TYR A 93 -5.14 -6.75 -8.56
N LEU A 94 -4.62 -7.85 -8.00
CA LEU A 94 -5.34 -9.13 -8.02
C LEU A 94 -6.56 -9.16 -7.09
N THR A 95 -6.59 -8.33 -6.04
CA THR A 95 -7.84 -8.14 -5.27
C THR A 95 -8.94 -7.49 -6.11
N LEU A 96 -8.58 -6.58 -7.02
CA LEU A 96 -9.54 -5.98 -7.96
C LEU A 96 -10.00 -7.01 -8.99
N VAL A 97 -9.09 -7.81 -9.54
CA VAL A 97 -9.43 -8.91 -10.47
C VAL A 97 -10.48 -9.83 -9.85
N SER A 98 -10.23 -10.34 -8.63
CA SER A 98 -11.18 -11.17 -7.89
C SER A 98 -12.53 -10.47 -7.67
N THR A 99 -12.52 -9.18 -7.36
CA THR A 99 -13.75 -8.39 -7.13
C THR A 99 -14.54 -8.19 -8.42
N LEU A 100 -13.90 -7.85 -9.54
CA LEU A 100 -14.53 -7.73 -10.86
C LEU A 100 -15.15 -9.06 -11.29
N GLU A 101 -14.41 -10.15 -11.10
CA GLU A 101 -14.86 -11.51 -11.39
C GLU A 101 -16.13 -11.88 -10.62
N ARG A 102 -16.19 -11.55 -9.32
CA ARG A 102 -17.38 -11.75 -8.47
C ARG A 102 -18.55 -10.87 -8.90
N VAL A 103 -18.30 -9.61 -9.25
CA VAL A 103 -19.31 -8.69 -9.78
C VAL A 103 -19.90 -9.20 -11.09
N PHE A 104 -19.08 -9.68 -12.03
CA PHE A 104 -19.59 -10.30 -13.26
C PHE A 104 -20.43 -11.54 -13.01
N GLY A 105 -20.07 -12.35 -12.01
CA GLY A 105 -20.90 -13.49 -11.58
C GLY A 105 -22.27 -13.04 -11.06
N LYS A 106 -22.29 -12.07 -10.14
CA LYS A 106 -23.51 -11.50 -9.55
C LYS A 106 -24.43 -10.86 -10.59
N LEU A 107 -23.86 -10.19 -11.59
CA LEU A 107 -24.61 -9.53 -12.67
C LEU A 107 -25.01 -10.49 -13.80
N GLY A 108 -24.62 -11.78 -13.74
CA GLY A 108 -24.86 -12.75 -14.82
C GLY A 108 -24.05 -12.47 -16.10
N ALA A 109 -23.16 -11.48 -16.09
CA ALA A 109 -22.39 -11.03 -17.25
C ALA A 109 -21.40 -12.10 -17.75
N ARG A 110 -20.94 -13.00 -16.88
CA ARG A 110 -20.09 -14.15 -17.29
C ARG A 110 -20.76 -15.03 -18.33
N GLY A 111 -22.07 -15.29 -18.18
CA GLY A 111 -22.84 -16.07 -19.15
C GLY A 111 -23.01 -15.38 -20.51
N ALA A 112 -22.89 -14.04 -20.53
CA ALA A 112 -22.85 -13.22 -21.73
C ALA A 112 -21.43 -13.02 -22.28
N GLY A 113 -20.45 -13.77 -21.74
CA GLY A 113 -19.06 -13.74 -22.19
C GLY A 113 -18.14 -12.80 -21.44
N ALA A 114 -18.58 -12.07 -20.40
CA ALA A 114 -17.68 -11.15 -19.69
C ALA A 114 -16.49 -11.88 -19.03
N SER A 115 -15.29 -11.29 -19.15
CA SER A 115 -14.03 -11.88 -18.73
C SER A 115 -13.03 -10.84 -18.21
N VAL A 116 -12.16 -11.27 -17.31
CA VAL A 116 -11.00 -10.50 -16.85
C VAL A 116 -9.73 -11.27 -17.20
N SER A 117 -8.83 -10.66 -17.95
CA SER A 117 -7.52 -11.21 -18.30
C SER A 117 -6.43 -10.45 -17.55
N VAL A 118 -5.41 -11.17 -17.07
CA VAL A 118 -4.26 -10.58 -16.37
C VAL A 118 -3.05 -10.59 -17.28
N TYR A 119 -2.36 -9.45 -17.37
CA TYR A 119 -1.13 -9.27 -18.13
C TYR A 119 -0.02 -8.89 -17.15
N SER A 120 0.89 -9.81 -16.84
CA SER A 120 1.97 -9.54 -15.88
C SER A 120 3.16 -10.47 -16.08
N PRO A 121 4.33 -10.14 -15.52
CA PRO A 121 5.37 -11.12 -15.25
C PRO A 121 4.86 -12.24 -14.32
N PRO A 122 5.56 -13.39 -14.25
CA PRO A 122 5.30 -14.40 -13.24
C PRO A 122 5.35 -13.81 -11.83
N TYR A 123 4.46 -14.26 -10.95
CA TYR A 123 4.38 -13.72 -9.59
C TYR A 123 5.61 -14.13 -8.76
N GLY A 124 6.37 -13.13 -8.30
CA GLY A 124 7.54 -13.32 -7.43
C GLY A 124 7.17 -13.68 -5.99
N TYR A 125 8.18 -14.01 -5.18
CA TYR A 125 8.05 -14.30 -3.74
C TYR A 125 6.99 -15.36 -3.40
N ARG A 126 6.81 -16.33 -4.32
CA ARG A 126 5.80 -17.40 -4.24
C ARG A 126 4.36 -16.91 -4.11
N PHE A 127 4.05 -15.70 -4.58
CA PHE A 127 2.69 -15.16 -4.51
C PHE A 127 1.68 -15.97 -5.34
N GLN A 128 2.15 -16.72 -6.36
CA GLN A 128 1.29 -17.67 -7.09
C GLN A 128 0.61 -18.68 -6.15
N GLU A 129 1.29 -19.16 -5.12
CA GLU A 129 0.70 -20.11 -4.16
C GLU A 129 -0.46 -19.48 -3.39
N VAL A 130 -0.32 -18.22 -2.99
CA VAL A 130 -1.39 -17.47 -2.34
C VAL A 130 -2.55 -17.22 -3.30
N ALA A 131 -2.24 -16.81 -4.54
CA ALA A 131 -3.25 -16.54 -5.55
C ALA A 131 -4.08 -17.79 -5.89
N ASP A 132 -3.43 -18.94 -6.00
CA ASP A 132 -4.06 -20.23 -6.27
C ASP A 132 -4.89 -20.71 -5.07
N GLU A 133 -4.35 -20.60 -3.85
CA GLU A 133 -5.03 -21.04 -2.62
C GLU A 133 -6.39 -20.35 -2.42
N ILE A 134 -6.46 -19.05 -2.71
CA ILE A 134 -7.67 -18.25 -2.49
C ILE A 134 -8.44 -17.95 -3.77
N GLY A 135 -8.01 -18.50 -4.92
CA GLY A 135 -8.64 -18.31 -6.22
C GLY A 135 -8.77 -16.85 -6.62
N LEU A 136 -7.68 -16.07 -6.56
CA LEU A 136 -7.73 -14.64 -6.89
C LEU A 136 -8.10 -14.33 -8.34
N HIS A 137 -7.83 -15.26 -9.25
CA HIS A 137 -8.06 -15.09 -10.67
C HIS A 137 -8.33 -16.44 -11.33
N HIS A 138 -9.31 -16.49 -12.22
CA HIS A 138 -9.69 -17.69 -12.98
C HIS A 138 -9.64 -17.49 -14.50
N GLY A 139 -9.36 -16.27 -14.95
CA GLY A 139 -9.26 -15.91 -16.35
C GLY A 139 -7.92 -16.28 -16.98
N ALA A 140 -7.66 -15.74 -18.16
CA ALA A 140 -6.39 -15.96 -18.85
C ALA A 140 -5.28 -15.09 -18.24
N HIS A 141 -4.10 -15.67 -18.11
CA HIS A 141 -2.87 -14.98 -17.69
C HIS A 141 -1.90 -14.93 -18.86
N TYR A 142 -1.45 -13.74 -19.22
CA TYR A 142 -0.58 -13.47 -20.35
C TYR A 142 0.68 -12.74 -19.90
N PRO A 143 1.80 -12.90 -20.62
CA PRO A 143 2.96 -12.05 -20.41
C PRO A 143 2.62 -10.60 -20.80
N ILE A 144 3.17 -9.62 -20.08
CA ILE A 144 2.80 -8.20 -20.19
C ILE A 144 3.00 -7.64 -21.62
N GLU A 145 3.96 -8.18 -22.38
CA GLU A 145 4.27 -7.78 -23.75
C GLU A 145 3.14 -8.09 -24.73
N ARG A 146 2.18 -8.95 -24.36
CA ARG A 146 0.98 -9.26 -25.16
C ARG A 146 -0.10 -8.20 -25.08
N LEU A 147 -0.06 -7.28 -24.12
CA LEU A 147 -1.12 -6.31 -23.90
C LEU A 147 -1.40 -5.46 -25.15
N VAL A 148 -0.37 -4.82 -25.71
CA VAL A 148 -0.52 -3.94 -26.89
C VAL A 148 -0.93 -4.72 -28.15
N PRO A 149 -0.31 -5.86 -28.49
CA PRO A 149 -0.79 -6.71 -29.58
C PRO A 149 -2.26 -7.11 -29.42
N ASP A 150 -2.68 -7.61 -28.26
CA ASP A 150 -4.06 -8.06 -28.04
C ASP A 150 -5.06 -6.90 -28.14
N LEU A 151 -4.67 -5.69 -27.74
CA LEU A 151 -5.48 -4.48 -27.91
C LEU A 151 -5.61 -4.03 -29.37
N SER A 152 -4.63 -4.32 -30.22
CA SER A 152 -4.56 -3.85 -31.61
C SER A 152 -5.13 -4.87 -32.59
N ASP A 153 -4.89 -6.15 -32.34
CA ASP A 153 -5.24 -7.25 -33.25
C ASP A 153 -6.69 -7.73 -33.07
N VAL A 154 -7.23 -7.64 -31.85
CA VAL A 154 -8.61 -8.03 -31.55
C VAL A 154 -9.52 -6.81 -31.68
N THR A 155 -10.47 -6.88 -32.61
CA THR A 155 -11.40 -5.79 -32.95
C THR A 155 -12.86 -6.23 -32.80
N GLY A 156 -13.79 -5.27 -32.85
CA GLY A 156 -15.23 -5.52 -32.71
C GLY A 156 -15.65 -5.90 -31.29
N ASP A 157 -16.74 -6.66 -31.17
CA ASP A 157 -17.33 -7.08 -29.88
C ASP A 157 -16.41 -7.96 -29.01
N GLY A 158 -15.31 -8.47 -29.57
CA GLY A 158 -14.30 -9.25 -28.84
C GLY A 158 -13.17 -8.42 -28.23
N ALA A 159 -13.09 -7.13 -28.57
CA ALA A 159 -11.98 -6.27 -28.17
C ALA A 159 -12.01 -5.96 -26.67
N ILE A 160 -10.83 -5.76 -26.07
CA ILE A 160 -10.70 -5.26 -24.69
C ILE A 160 -11.34 -3.87 -24.60
N ASP A 161 -12.31 -3.69 -23.72
CA ASP A 161 -13.09 -2.45 -23.55
C ASP A 161 -12.68 -1.67 -22.28
N MET A 162 -11.79 -2.23 -21.46
CA MET A 162 -11.17 -1.55 -20.32
C MET A 162 -9.76 -2.10 -20.06
N VAL A 163 -8.81 -1.19 -19.87
CA VAL A 163 -7.45 -1.51 -19.40
C VAL A 163 -7.28 -0.95 -18.00
N VAL A 164 -6.85 -1.78 -17.07
CA VAL A 164 -6.54 -1.37 -15.69
C VAL A 164 -5.06 -1.55 -15.44
N PHE A 165 -4.33 -0.49 -15.11
CA PHE A 165 -2.94 -0.61 -14.67
C PHE A 165 -2.84 -0.77 -13.16
N GLY A 166 -2.17 -1.83 -12.72
CA GLY A 166 -1.99 -2.17 -11.30
C GLY A 166 -1.04 -1.23 -10.55
N THR A 167 -0.07 -0.62 -11.26
CA THR A 167 0.82 0.40 -10.72
C THR A 167 1.04 1.48 -11.79
N CYS A 168 0.09 2.41 -11.89
CA CYS A 168 0.09 3.38 -12.99
C CYS A 168 1.34 4.28 -12.98
N GLU A 169 1.92 4.50 -11.80
CA GLU A 169 3.20 5.18 -11.61
C GLU A 169 4.33 4.64 -12.51
N LEU A 170 4.31 3.35 -12.82
CA LEU A 170 5.30 2.69 -13.65
C LEU A 170 4.74 2.32 -15.03
N ASP A 171 3.54 1.74 -15.04
CA ASP A 171 3.01 1.07 -16.23
C ASP A 171 2.68 2.05 -17.36
N ILE A 172 2.09 3.22 -17.06
CA ILE A 172 1.66 4.15 -18.12
C ILE A 172 2.86 4.78 -18.86
N ASN A 173 4.00 4.96 -18.19
CA ASN A 173 5.20 5.53 -18.82
C ASN A 173 5.69 4.65 -19.98
N TRP A 174 5.47 3.34 -19.91
CA TRP A 174 5.87 2.40 -20.96
C TRP A 174 4.82 2.22 -22.04
N PHE A 175 3.53 2.32 -21.68
CA PHE A 175 2.44 1.95 -22.58
C PHE A 175 1.66 3.14 -23.16
N SER A 176 1.83 4.37 -22.64
CA SER A 176 0.95 5.51 -22.98
C SER A 176 0.83 5.77 -24.47
N GLU A 177 1.95 5.86 -25.20
CA GLU A 177 1.92 6.20 -26.64
C GLU A 177 1.23 5.10 -27.45
N ALA A 178 1.58 3.84 -27.20
CA ALA A 178 1.01 2.70 -27.90
C ALA A 178 -0.49 2.54 -27.60
N LEU A 179 -0.92 2.76 -26.35
CA LEU A 179 -2.32 2.70 -25.96
C LEU A 179 -3.13 3.84 -26.57
N LEU A 180 -2.60 5.07 -26.61
CA LEU A 180 -3.28 6.18 -27.27
C LEU A 180 -3.44 5.92 -28.77
N ALA A 181 -2.40 5.41 -29.43
CA ALA A 181 -2.47 5.03 -30.84
C ALA A 181 -3.52 3.93 -31.08
N ALA A 182 -3.54 2.89 -30.24
CA ALA A 182 -4.56 1.84 -30.31
C ALA A 182 -5.97 2.38 -30.05
N TRP A 183 -6.13 3.29 -29.10
CA TRP A 183 -7.41 3.95 -28.82
C TRP A 183 -7.88 4.78 -30.02
N ASP A 184 -7.01 5.62 -30.59
CA ASP A 184 -7.33 6.50 -31.71
C ASP A 184 -7.67 5.71 -32.98
N ALA A 185 -7.03 4.55 -33.21
CA ALA A 185 -7.26 3.71 -34.38
C ALA A 185 -8.60 2.95 -34.38
N ARG A 186 -9.22 2.73 -33.21
CA ARG A 186 -10.51 2.05 -33.10
C ARG A 186 -11.67 2.95 -33.50
N ASP A 187 -12.77 2.36 -33.96
CA ASP A 187 -14.00 3.11 -34.16
C ASP A 187 -14.66 3.49 -32.82
N GLU A 188 -15.59 4.44 -32.88
CA GLU A 188 -16.26 5.01 -31.71
C GLU A 188 -16.99 3.98 -30.83
N ALA A 189 -17.50 2.89 -31.42
CA ALA A 189 -18.25 1.89 -30.66
C ALA A 189 -17.34 0.94 -29.86
N HIS A 190 -16.04 0.89 -30.17
CA HIS A 190 -15.08 -0.07 -29.59
C HIS A 190 -13.91 0.62 -28.87
N LYS A 191 -14.04 1.91 -28.54
CA LYS A 191 -13.09 2.60 -27.65
C LYS A 191 -13.03 1.91 -26.29
N PHE A 192 -11.89 2.03 -25.61
CA PHE A 192 -11.70 1.46 -24.27
C PHE A 192 -11.42 2.55 -23.23
N GLN A 193 -11.70 2.24 -21.97
CA GLN A 193 -11.35 3.10 -20.84
C GLN A 193 -10.01 2.69 -20.24
N LEU A 194 -9.19 3.66 -19.83
CA LEU A 194 -7.99 3.45 -19.04
C LEU A 194 -8.27 3.75 -17.57
N VAL A 195 -8.03 2.78 -16.71
CA VAL A 195 -8.14 2.89 -15.25
C VAL A 195 -6.75 2.76 -14.64
N CYS A 196 -6.34 3.74 -13.86
CA CYS A 196 -5.04 3.75 -13.20
C CYS A 196 -5.15 3.51 -11.72
N PHE A 197 -4.55 2.43 -11.22
CA PHE A 197 -4.34 2.25 -9.79
C PHE A 197 -3.17 3.12 -9.33
N ALA A 198 -3.42 3.97 -8.34
CA ALA A 198 -2.43 4.90 -7.81
C ALA A 198 -2.28 4.80 -6.29
N HIS A 199 -1.03 4.79 -5.85
CA HIS A 199 -0.59 4.62 -4.48
C HIS A 199 -0.30 5.96 -3.79
N SER A 200 0.16 6.96 -4.55
CA SER A 200 0.43 8.30 -4.03
C SER A 200 0.17 9.40 -5.04
N VAL A 201 -0.29 10.55 -4.56
CA VAL A 201 -0.55 11.74 -5.40
C VAL A 201 0.73 12.49 -5.78
N ARG A 202 1.79 12.46 -4.94
CA ARG A 202 2.94 13.38 -5.07
C ARG A 202 4.31 12.72 -5.19
N ASP A 203 4.51 11.51 -4.69
CA ASP A 203 5.85 10.91 -4.66
C ASP A 203 6.25 10.36 -6.04
N ASP A 204 5.29 10.17 -6.92
CA ASP A 204 5.49 9.73 -8.30
C ASP A 204 4.53 10.48 -9.22
N THR A 205 4.99 11.62 -9.76
CA THR A 205 4.19 12.45 -10.66
C THR A 205 4.61 12.30 -12.12
N GLN A 206 5.61 11.48 -12.43
CA GLN A 206 6.14 11.37 -13.80
C GLN A 206 5.03 10.90 -14.76
N TRP A 207 4.22 9.97 -14.27
CA TRP A 207 3.09 9.41 -15.00
C TRP A 207 1.96 10.41 -15.29
N GLN A 208 1.85 11.51 -14.51
CA GLN A 208 0.80 12.52 -14.69
C GLN A 208 0.96 13.32 -15.99
N GLY A 209 2.17 13.37 -16.56
CA GLY A 209 2.36 13.96 -17.90
C GLY A 209 1.60 13.20 -18.99
N HIS A 210 1.32 11.91 -18.78
CA HIS A 210 0.71 11.03 -19.76
C HIS A 210 -0.82 11.03 -19.72
N ILE A 211 -1.45 11.55 -18.66
CA ILE A 211 -2.91 11.41 -18.49
C ILE A 211 -3.74 12.52 -19.15
N THR A 212 -3.14 13.65 -19.52
CA THR A 212 -3.86 14.79 -20.12
C THR A 212 -4.65 14.36 -21.37
N GLU A 213 -4.03 13.55 -22.23
CA GLU A 213 -4.68 13.06 -23.45
C GLU A 213 -5.83 12.08 -23.18
N TRP A 214 -5.71 11.28 -22.11
CA TRP A 214 -6.76 10.35 -21.68
C TRP A 214 -7.94 11.09 -21.05
N ALA A 215 -7.65 12.09 -20.21
CA ALA A 215 -8.66 12.95 -19.61
C ALA A 215 -9.46 13.68 -20.70
N ARG A 216 -8.78 14.24 -21.71
CA ARG A 216 -9.45 14.96 -22.81
C ARG A 216 -10.41 14.08 -23.61
N ARG A 217 -10.11 12.78 -23.71
CA ARG A 217 -10.95 11.77 -24.37
C ARG A 217 -12.11 11.30 -23.49
N GLY A 218 -12.20 11.73 -22.23
CA GLY A 218 -13.15 11.19 -21.26
C GLY A 218 -12.93 9.70 -20.98
N ALA A 219 -11.73 9.19 -21.24
CA ALA A 219 -11.40 7.77 -21.20
C ALA A 219 -10.48 7.41 -20.04
N PHE A 220 -10.45 8.23 -18.99
CA PHE A 220 -9.54 8.09 -17.86
C PHE A 220 -10.26 8.01 -16.53
N ARG A 221 -9.80 7.10 -15.66
CA ARG A 221 -10.28 6.95 -14.29
C ARG A 221 -9.12 6.60 -13.36
N VAL A 222 -9.23 7.01 -12.10
CA VAL A 222 -8.25 6.65 -11.06
C VAL A 222 -8.91 5.77 -10.00
N LEU A 223 -8.24 4.67 -9.67
CA LEU A 223 -8.49 3.89 -8.47
C LEU A 223 -7.37 4.14 -7.48
N THR A 224 -7.73 4.34 -6.22
CA THR A 224 -6.77 4.56 -5.15
C THR A 224 -6.98 3.56 -4.03
N LEU A 225 -5.96 3.40 -3.17
CA LEU A 225 -5.97 2.44 -2.07
C LEU A 225 -6.58 2.97 -0.77
N GLY A 226 -6.97 4.25 -0.72
CA GLY A 226 -7.51 4.87 0.48
C GLY A 226 -8.21 6.20 0.20
N ASP A 227 -9.17 6.54 1.07
CA ASP A 227 -10.02 7.73 0.94
C ASP A 227 -9.20 9.02 0.90
N GLN A 228 -8.13 9.10 1.70
CA GLN A 228 -7.23 10.26 1.70
C GLN A 228 -6.53 10.47 0.36
N VAL A 229 -6.15 9.38 -0.34
CA VAL A 229 -5.49 9.45 -1.65
C VAL A 229 -6.52 9.83 -2.72
N THR A 230 -7.74 9.26 -2.65
CA THR A 230 -8.87 9.66 -3.49
C THR A 230 -9.10 11.17 -3.42
N GLU A 231 -9.21 11.68 -2.21
CA GLU A 231 -9.44 13.09 -1.95
C GLU A 231 -8.23 13.96 -2.37
N GLY A 232 -7.01 13.44 -2.25
CA GLY A 232 -5.81 14.08 -2.79
C GLY A 232 -5.83 14.22 -4.31
N TYR A 233 -6.22 13.18 -5.06
CA TYR A 233 -6.39 13.26 -6.53
C TYR A 233 -7.51 14.20 -6.94
N ARG A 234 -8.64 14.21 -6.24
CA ARG A 234 -9.72 15.16 -6.52
C ARG A 234 -9.24 16.60 -6.42
N ARG A 235 -8.46 16.93 -5.39
CA ARG A 235 -7.84 18.26 -5.27
C ARG A 235 -6.81 18.53 -6.37
N LEU A 236 -5.99 17.54 -6.73
CA LEU A 236 -5.04 17.68 -7.82
C LEU A 236 -5.75 18.00 -9.14
N PHE A 237 -6.78 17.23 -9.49
CA PHE A 237 -7.54 17.41 -10.73
C PHE A 237 -8.35 18.70 -10.75
N ALA A 238 -8.90 19.14 -9.62
CA ALA A 238 -9.48 20.48 -9.51
C ALA A 238 -8.44 21.57 -9.79
N GLY A 239 -7.22 21.43 -9.24
CA GLY A 239 -6.13 22.35 -9.53
C GLY A 239 -5.71 22.37 -11.00
N LEU A 240 -5.66 21.20 -11.65
CA LEU A 240 -5.36 21.11 -13.09
C LEU A 240 -6.49 21.67 -13.97
N ALA A 241 -7.75 21.58 -13.52
CA ALA A 241 -8.88 22.19 -14.22
C ALA A 241 -8.83 23.73 -14.18
N ASP A 242 -8.13 24.31 -13.20
CA ASP A 242 -7.90 25.76 -13.07
C ASP A 242 -6.52 26.22 -13.60
N ASP A 243 -5.75 25.33 -14.24
CA ASP A 243 -4.40 25.61 -14.74
C ASP A 243 -4.43 26.72 -15.81
N PRO A 244 -3.44 27.63 -15.88
CA PRO A 244 -3.41 28.66 -16.92
C PRO A 244 -3.09 28.12 -18.33
N ASP A 245 -2.50 26.93 -18.47
CA ASP A 245 -2.17 26.34 -19.77
C ASP A 245 -3.41 25.75 -20.46
N PRO A 246 -3.81 26.26 -21.64
CA PRO A 246 -4.95 25.73 -22.40
C PRO A 246 -4.88 24.25 -22.69
N ARG A 247 -3.69 23.66 -22.75
CA ARG A 247 -3.53 22.22 -22.98
C ARG A 247 -3.99 21.38 -21.79
N ILE A 248 -3.96 21.95 -20.59
CA ILE A 248 -4.28 21.29 -19.31
C ILE A 248 -5.73 21.59 -18.91
N TYR A 249 -6.12 22.86 -18.78
CA TYR A 249 -7.47 23.17 -18.26
C TYR A 249 -8.60 22.73 -19.18
N THR A 250 -8.35 22.64 -20.50
CA THR A 250 -9.33 22.11 -21.46
C THR A 250 -9.38 20.59 -21.53
N ALA A 251 -8.52 19.88 -20.80
CA ALA A 251 -8.48 18.42 -20.81
C ALA A 251 -9.62 17.77 -20.01
N GLY A 252 -10.46 18.53 -19.31
CA GLY A 252 -11.62 17.97 -18.60
C GLY A 252 -11.28 17.23 -17.31
N TYR A 253 -10.18 17.60 -16.64
CA TYR A 253 -9.74 16.99 -15.38
C TYR A 253 -10.82 16.97 -14.29
N GLU A 254 -11.71 17.97 -14.26
CA GLU A 254 -12.84 18.02 -13.32
C GLU A 254 -13.82 16.84 -13.44
N TYR A 255 -13.83 16.15 -14.59
CA TYR A 255 -14.71 15.00 -14.86
C TYR A 255 -14.01 13.65 -14.69
N VAL A 256 -12.72 13.62 -14.36
CA VAL A 256 -12.00 12.35 -14.13
C VAL A 256 -12.54 11.70 -12.84
N ALA A 257 -13.14 10.52 -12.99
CA ALA A 257 -13.63 9.75 -11.85
C ALA A 257 -12.46 9.25 -10.99
N VAL A 258 -12.61 9.39 -9.66
CA VAL A 258 -11.65 8.92 -8.67
C VAL A 258 -12.38 8.13 -7.61
N ASP A 259 -12.04 6.84 -7.48
CA ASP A 259 -12.64 5.92 -6.52
C ASP A 259 -11.60 5.26 -5.63
N THR A 260 -12.10 4.64 -4.56
CA THR A 260 -11.30 3.91 -3.58
C THR A 260 -11.57 2.42 -3.70
N HIS A 261 -10.53 1.61 -3.91
CA HIS A 261 -10.59 0.16 -3.83
C HIS A 261 -9.51 -0.33 -2.85
N VAL A 262 -9.93 -0.90 -1.72
CA VAL A 262 -9.00 -1.28 -0.65
C VAL A 262 -8.57 -2.74 -0.84
N PRO A 263 -7.27 -3.05 -1.00
CA PRO A 263 -6.81 -4.40 -1.33
C PRO A 263 -6.77 -5.30 -0.10
N VAL A 264 -7.92 -5.90 0.25
CA VAL A 264 -8.03 -6.85 1.36
C VAL A 264 -8.27 -8.24 0.79
N LEU A 265 -7.24 -9.09 0.84
CA LEU A 265 -7.34 -10.53 0.61
C LEU A 265 -8.13 -11.25 1.71
N ASP A 266 -8.77 -12.36 1.35
CA ASP A 266 -9.34 -13.31 2.31
C ASP A 266 -8.40 -14.49 2.51
N LEU A 267 -7.39 -14.32 3.38
CA LEU A 267 -6.39 -15.33 3.62
C LEU A 267 -6.94 -16.43 4.54
N PRO A 268 -7.08 -17.68 4.07
CA PRO A 268 -7.50 -18.79 4.91
C PRO A 268 -6.35 -19.19 5.86
N HIS A 269 -6.66 -20.07 6.81
CA HIS A 269 -5.65 -20.75 7.64
C HIS A 269 -4.68 -19.86 8.45
N LEU A 270 -5.00 -18.59 8.68
CA LEU A 270 -4.22 -17.73 9.58
C LEU A 270 -4.03 -18.41 10.95
N PRO A 271 -2.82 -18.36 11.54
CA PRO A 271 -2.53 -19.00 12.82
C PRO A 271 -3.50 -18.50 13.89
N PRO A 272 -4.15 -19.41 14.67
CA PRO A 272 -5.06 -18.97 15.71
C PRO A 272 -4.27 -18.26 16.81
N PRO A 273 -4.78 -17.12 17.34
CA PRO A 273 -4.14 -16.47 18.47
C PRO A 273 -4.26 -17.36 19.72
N PRO A 274 -3.24 -17.39 20.60
CA PRO A 274 -3.32 -18.11 21.86
C PRO A 274 -4.44 -17.56 22.76
N ALA A 275 -5.20 -18.46 23.42
CA ALA A 275 -6.42 -18.10 24.15
C ALA A 275 -6.20 -17.26 25.42
N ASN A 276 -5.06 -17.40 26.08
CA ASN A 276 -4.67 -16.62 27.26
C ASN A 276 -3.34 -15.93 26.98
N ARG A 277 -3.40 -14.82 26.25
CA ARG A 277 -2.21 -14.12 25.75
C ARG A 277 -2.05 -12.75 26.38
N THR A 278 -0.81 -12.46 26.78
CA THR A 278 -0.33 -11.10 27.01
C THR A 278 0.10 -10.48 25.68
N LEU A 279 0.02 -9.17 25.52
CA LEU A 279 0.56 -8.48 24.35
C LEU A 279 2.07 -8.69 24.31
N ALA A 280 2.55 -9.63 23.50
CA ALA A 280 3.93 -10.08 23.44
C ALA A 280 4.60 -9.76 22.10
N ARG A 281 3.85 -9.53 21.02
CA ARG A 281 4.43 -9.24 19.71
C ARG A 281 3.81 -8.01 19.07
N ALA A 282 4.64 -7.01 18.80
CA ALA A 282 4.29 -5.90 17.93
C ALA A 282 5.05 -6.03 16.61
N VAL A 283 4.46 -5.55 15.52
CA VAL A 283 5.11 -5.58 14.20
C VAL A 283 5.08 -4.21 13.52
N ILE A 284 6.22 -3.80 12.97
CA ILE A 284 6.32 -2.71 12.00
C ILE A 284 6.60 -3.34 10.64
N GLN A 285 5.74 -3.05 9.67
CA GLN A 285 5.85 -3.59 8.32
C GLN A 285 6.16 -2.48 7.30
N GLY A 286 7.05 -2.78 6.37
CA GLY A 286 7.39 -1.91 5.24
C GLY A 286 8.89 -1.82 4.96
N THR A 287 9.27 -1.02 3.98
CA THR A 287 10.68 -0.73 3.71
C THR A 287 11.34 -0.08 4.93
N PHE A 288 12.57 -0.49 5.21
CA PHE A 288 13.36 -0.07 6.36
C PHE A 288 14.00 1.32 6.14
N GLU A 289 13.14 2.33 6.01
CA GLU A 289 13.54 3.71 5.75
C GLU A 289 13.01 4.62 6.86
N ALA A 290 13.92 5.29 7.58
CA ALA A 290 13.56 6.15 8.72
C ALA A 290 12.66 7.34 8.34
N TYR A 291 12.73 7.81 7.09
CA TYR A 291 11.82 8.88 6.61
C TYR A 291 10.39 8.37 6.36
N ARG A 292 10.18 7.05 6.24
CA ARG A 292 8.85 6.42 6.11
C ARG A 292 8.30 5.91 7.44
N ARG A 293 9.18 5.49 8.35
CA ARG A 293 8.83 4.91 9.65
C ARG A 293 9.69 5.50 10.78
N ASP A 294 9.07 5.81 11.90
CA ASP A 294 9.72 6.43 13.07
C ASP A 294 10.47 5.41 13.94
N TYR A 295 11.41 4.67 13.33
CA TYR A 295 12.22 3.66 14.03
C TYR A 295 13.03 4.27 15.17
N ASP A 296 13.61 5.47 14.94
CA ASP A 296 14.48 6.14 15.91
C ASP A 296 13.77 6.45 17.22
N THR A 297 12.55 7.01 17.15
CA THR A 297 11.77 7.30 18.36
C THR A 297 11.34 6.01 19.03
N ILE A 298 10.86 5.02 18.29
CA ILE A 298 10.42 3.73 18.85
C ILE A 298 11.57 3.03 19.56
N PHE A 299 12.76 2.93 18.96
CA PHE A 299 13.91 2.29 19.59
C PHE A 299 14.38 3.05 20.82
N ARG A 300 14.50 4.38 20.73
CA ARG A 300 14.90 5.22 21.88
C ARG A 300 13.93 5.06 23.05
N GLU A 301 12.63 5.13 22.80
CA GLU A 301 11.61 4.96 23.84
C GLU A 301 11.60 3.55 24.42
N LEU A 302 11.76 2.53 23.58
CA LEU A 302 11.80 1.14 24.04
C LEU A 302 13.02 0.88 24.95
N ILE A 303 14.20 1.41 24.59
CA ILE A 303 15.40 1.34 25.45
C ILE A 303 15.16 2.07 26.77
N ALA A 304 14.60 3.28 26.73
CA ALA A 304 14.33 4.05 27.94
C ALA A 304 13.36 3.30 28.86
N ASP A 305 12.29 2.74 28.31
CA ASP A 305 11.26 2.03 29.08
C ASP A 305 11.78 0.70 29.66
N LEU A 306 12.54 -0.08 28.87
CA LEU A 306 13.23 -1.30 29.33
C LEU A 306 14.28 -1.03 30.40
N THR A 307 14.94 0.14 30.36
CA THR A 307 15.93 0.51 31.38
C THR A 307 15.25 0.78 32.72
N VAL A 308 14.06 1.37 32.71
CA VAL A 308 13.29 1.67 33.92
C VAL A 308 12.67 0.42 34.52
N ASP A 309 12.04 -0.43 33.69
CA ASP A 309 11.32 -1.62 34.16
C ASP A 309 11.40 -2.76 33.13
N PRO A 310 12.52 -3.50 33.07
CA PRO A 310 12.70 -4.56 32.09
C PRO A 310 11.75 -5.74 32.35
N GLY A 311 11.28 -5.91 33.60
CA GLY A 311 10.42 -7.00 34.03
C GLY A 311 9.03 -6.98 33.38
N VAL A 312 8.44 -5.79 33.15
CA VAL A 312 7.13 -5.72 32.46
C VAL A 312 7.22 -6.21 31.01
N TRP A 313 8.40 -6.11 30.39
CA TRP A 313 8.66 -6.59 29.04
C TRP A 313 9.17 -8.04 29.00
N GLY A 314 9.42 -8.66 30.16
CA GLY A 314 9.94 -10.03 30.25
C GLY A 314 11.45 -10.15 30.01
N TYR A 315 12.19 -9.11 30.40
CA TYR A 315 13.65 -9.03 30.26
C TYR A 315 14.33 -8.81 31.62
N LEU A 316 15.60 -9.17 31.69
CA LEU A 316 16.49 -8.86 32.82
C LEU A 316 17.11 -7.46 32.64
N PRO A 317 17.42 -6.70 33.72
CA PRO A 317 18.05 -5.37 33.64
C PRO A 317 19.45 -5.41 33.02
N LEU A 318 19.83 -4.40 32.24
CA LEU A 318 21.07 -4.45 31.43
C LEU A 318 22.31 -4.84 32.26
N ASP A 319 22.51 -4.28 33.46
CA ASP A 319 23.51 -4.67 34.47
C ASP A 319 24.92 -4.97 33.90
N GLY A 320 25.42 -4.07 33.06
CA GLY A 320 26.74 -4.17 32.44
C GLY A 320 26.82 -5.09 31.20
N ARG A 321 25.69 -5.64 30.75
CA ARG A 321 25.59 -6.37 29.47
C ARG A 321 25.46 -5.41 28.29
N ALA A 322 25.75 -5.91 27.10
CA ALA A 322 25.58 -5.15 25.86
C ALA A 322 24.12 -5.09 25.38
N ALA A 323 23.27 -6.04 25.80
CA ALA A 323 21.88 -6.16 25.34
C ALA A 323 20.95 -6.69 26.44
N PHE A 324 19.67 -6.33 26.36
CA PHE A 324 18.62 -6.92 27.20
C PHE A 324 18.48 -8.42 26.88
N ALA A 325 18.53 -9.27 27.90
CA ALA A 325 18.34 -10.71 27.75
C ALA A 325 16.98 -11.14 28.31
N PRO A 326 16.27 -12.07 27.65
CA PRO A 326 15.00 -12.59 28.14
C PRO A 326 15.12 -13.15 29.56
N ASP A 327 14.13 -12.88 30.40
CA ASP A 327 14.04 -13.46 31.74
C ASP A 327 13.25 -14.79 31.68
N PRO A 328 13.89 -15.96 31.90
CA PRO A 328 13.20 -17.25 31.87
C PRO A 328 12.21 -17.44 33.01
N HIS A 329 12.25 -16.58 34.03
CA HIS A 329 11.37 -16.63 35.20
C HIS A 329 10.31 -15.52 35.17
N ALA A 330 10.23 -14.73 34.10
CA ALA A 330 9.23 -13.68 33.98
C ALA A 330 7.80 -14.25 34.02
N PRO A 331 6.87 -13.61 34.75
CA PRO A 331 5.48 -14.05 34.81
C PRO A 331 4.71 -13.81 33.50
N ARG A 332 5.28 -13.05 32.56
CA ARG A 332 4.69 -12.73 31.26
C ARG A 332 5.65 -13.16 30.15
N ALA A 333 5.09 -13.58 29.01
CA ALA A 333 5.89 -13.87 27.83
C ALA A 333 6.71 -12.65 27.41
N ARG A 334 7.98 -12.84 27.03
CA ARG A 334 8.84 -11.76 26.56
C ARG A 334 8.19 -10.98 25.42
N PHE A 335 8.36 -9.67 25.43
CA PHE A 335 7.95 -8.82 24.32
C PHE A 335 8.94 -8.88 23.18
N GLU A 336 8.46 -8.88 21.94
CA GLU A 336 9.28 -8.90 20.73
C GLU A 336 8.72 -7.87 19.74
N LEU A 337 9.60 -7.00 19.24
CA LEU A 337 9.26 -6.09 18.13
C LEU A 337 9.78 -6.69 16.83
N LEU A 338 8.85 -7.08 15.97
CA LEU A 338 9.14 -7.63 14.65
C LEU A 338 9.26 -6.48 13.63
N LEU A 339 10.36 -6.43 12.90
CA LEU A 339 10.51 -5.57 11.72
C LEU A 339 10.46 -6.45 10.49
N VAL A 340 9.44 -6.29 9.65
CA VAL A 340 9.18 -7.17 8.51
C VAL A 340 9.10 -6.35 7.23
N GLY A 341 10.02 -6.59 6.29
CA GLY A 341 10.09 -5.80 5.07
C GLY A 341 11.37 -6.00 4.29
N SER A 342 11.90 -4.91 3.73
CA SER A 342 13.09 -4.91 2.88
C SER A 342 13.97 -3.70 3.18
N GLY A 343 15.25 -3.79 2.79
CA GLY A 343 16.25 -2.74 3.01
C GLY A 343 17.12 -2.98 4.25
N GLU A 344 17.85 -1.94 4.65
CA GLU A 344 18.77 -2.01 5.78
C GLU A 344 18.31 -1.16 6.94
N ILE A 345 18.47 -1.69 8.15
CA ILE A 345 18.20 -0.99 9.40
C ILE A 345 19.24 -1.35 10.44
N GLU A 346 19.73 -0.33 11.12
CA GLU A 346 20.60 -0.50 12.28
C GLU A 346 19.72 -0.60 13.53
N VAL A 347 19.69 -1.78 14.15
CA VAL A 347 19.05 -1.98 15.45
C VAL A 347 20.10 -1.67 16.53
N PRO A 348 19.80 -0.79 17.50
CA PRO A 348 20.71 -0.53 18.61
C PRO A 348 21.12 -1.81 19.34
N GLY A 349 22.39 -1.90 19.75
CA GLY A 349 22.95 -3.10 20.36
C GLY A 349 22.17 -3.57 21.60
N GLU A 350 21.64 -2.62 22.36
CA GLU A 350 20.81 -2.85 23.55
C GLU A 350 19.57 -3.70 23.23
N LEU A 351 19.01 -3.54 22.02
CA LEU A 351 17.77 -4.16 21.56
C LEU A 351 17.98 -5.46 20.78
N ALA A 352 19.21 -5.98 20.66
CA ALA A 352 19.50 -7.19 19.88
C ALA A 352 18.71 -8.44 20.31
N GLY A 353 18.24 -8.50 21.57
CA GLY A 353 17.38 -9.57 22.10
C GLY A 353 15.88 -9.24 22.12
N VAL A 354 15.49 -8.04 21.69
CA VAL A 354 14.13 -7.48 21.75
C VAL A 354 13.53 -7.27 20.36
N VAL A 355 14.36 -6.89 19.39
CA VAL A 355 13.96 -6.59 18.03
C VAL A 355 14.44 -7.69 17.08
N SER A 356 13.52 -8.26 16.32
CA SER A 356 13.81 -9.27 15.30
C SER A 356 13.55 -8.69 13.92
N VAL A 357 14.53 -8.78 13.02
CA VAL A 357 14.45 -8.23 11.66
C VAL A 357 14.30 -9.36 10.64
N HIS A 358 13.23 -9.32 9.86
CA HIS A 358 12.91 -10.28 8.82
C HIS A 358 12.85 -9.58 7.47
N ARG A 359 13.72 -10.00 6.55
CA ARG A 359 13.91 -9.40 5.23
C ARG A 359 13.41 -10.31 4.13
N ASP A 360 12.76 -9.72 3.13
CA ASP A 360 12.51 -10.34 1.82
C ASP A 360 11.89 -11.74 1.90
N LEU A 361 10.99 -11.93 2.88
CA LEU A 361 10.26 -13.17 3.06
C LEU A 361 9.35 -13.45 1.86
N ASP A 362 9.19 -14.73 1.53
CA ASP A 362 8.13 -15.15 0.62
C ASP A 362 6.74 -14.86 1.22
N TYR A 363 5.73 -14.62 0.39
CA TYR A 363 4.40 -14.20 0.85
C TYR A 363 3.76 -15.13 1.89
N PRO A 364 3.81 -16.48 1.75
CA PRO A 364 3.28 -17.36 2.79
C PRO A 364 3.97 -17.18 4.15
N GLU A 365 5.30 -17.01 4.17
CA GLU A 365 6.09 -16.81 5.39
C GLU A 365 5.84 -15.42 5.99
N PHE A 366 5.77 -14.40 5.13
CA PHE A 366 5.43 -13.03 5.48
C PHE A 366 4.06 -12.95 6.17
N TYR A 367 3.02 -13.54 5.56
CA TYR A 367 1.67 -13.54 6.15
C TYR A 367 1.61 -14.35 7.45
N ALA A 368 2.23 -15.53 7.50
CA ALA A 368 2.26 -16.35 8.70
C ALA A 368 2.98 -15.67 9.88
N LEU A 369 4.13 -15.05 9.63
CA LEU A 369 4.90 -14.33 10.63
C LEU A 369 4.10 -13.15 11.20
N ILE A 370 3.57 -12.30 10.32
CA ILE A 370 2.84 -11.10 10.73
C ILE A 370 1.54 -11.50 11.43
N ALA A 371 0.77 -12.47 10.92
CA ALA A 371 -0.45 -12.98 11.57
C ALA A 371 -0.21 -13.55 12.98
N GLY A 372 1.03 -13.93 13.31
CA GLY A 372 1.45 -14.33 14.65
C GLY A 372 1.69 -13.19 15.63
N ALA A 373 1.55 -11.92 15.20
CA ALA A 373 1.66 -10.74 16.06
C ALA A 373 0.35 -10.40 16.78
N ASP A 374 0.46 -9.60 17.85
CA ASP A 374 -0.68 -9.14 18.63
C ASP A 374 -1.22 -7.81 18.14
N VAL A 375 -0.33 -6.95 17.64
CA VAL A 375 -0.64 -5.59 17.21
C VAL A 375 0.30 -5.15 16.09
N LEU A 376 -0.24 -4.42 15.12
CA LEU A 376 0.55 -3.79 14.06
C LEU A 376 0.74 -2.30 14.37
N LEU A 377 1.97 -1.82 14.23
CA LEU A 377 2.34 -0.41 14.36
C LEU A 377 2.57 0.18 12.96
N PRO A 378 1.78 1.16 12.51
CA PRO A 378 2.06 1.85 11.26
C PRO A 378 3.38 2.63 11.32
N ALA A 379 3.72 3.17 12.51
CA ALA A 379 4.92 3.95 12.78
C ALA A 379 5.21 5.06 11.76
N PHE A 380 4.21 5.68 11.12
CA PHE A 380 4.44 6.67 10.07
C PHE A 380 5.21 7.90 10.59
N SER A 381 6.39 8.17 10.03
CA SER A 381 7.19 9.37 10.38
C SER A 381 6.85 10.59 9.52
N GLN A 382 6.25 10.39 8.34
CA GLN A 382 5.90 11.48 7.43
C GLN A 382 4.39 11.74 7.34
N PHE A 383 4.03 12.98 7.07
CA PHE A 383 2.63 13.39 6.95
C PHE A 383 1.93 12.87 5.70
N GLY A 384 2.68 12.47 4.66
CA GLY A 384 2.12 12.04 3.38
C GLY A 384 1.13 10.88 3.51
N TYR A 385 1.38 9.94 4.42
CA TYR A 385 0.47 8.83 4.69
C TYR A 385 -0.94 9.23 5.16
N TYR A 386 -1.10 10.47 5.66
CA TYR A 386 -2.41 10.98 6.09
C TYR A 386 -3.18 11.70 4.99
N ASP A 387 -2.50 12.17 3.94
CA ASP A 387 -3.07 13.18 3.05
C ASP A 387 -2.96 12.80 1.56
N ASN A 388 -1.93 12.05 1.16
CA ASN A 388 -1.62 11.82 -0.25
C ASN A 388 -0.98 10.47 -0.58
N GLN A 389 -0.67 9.61 0.40
CA GLN A 389 -0.04 8.32 0.18
C GLN A 389 -0.79 7.21 0.92
N ALA A 390 -1.07 6.11 0.23
CA ALA A 390 -1.59 4.92 0.86
C ALA A 390 -0.44 4.04 1.36
N SER A 391 -0.73 3.24 2.39
CA SER A 391 0.24 2.31 2.95
C SER A 391 -0.30 0.90 2.91
N PHE A 392 0.40 -0.01 2.22
CA PHE A 392 0.04 -1.42 2.21
C PHE A 392 0.07 -2.07 3.62
N THR A 393 0.81 -1.46 4.56
CA THR A 393 0.77 -1.81 5.99
C THR A 393 -0.65 -1.79 6.56
N THR A 394 -1.48 -0.83 6.14
CA THR A 394 -2.84 -0.66 6.65
C THR A 394 -3.78 -1.76 6.16
N SER A 395 -3.72 -2.13 4.89
CA SER A 395 -4.50 -3.26 4.37
C SER A 395 -3.96 -4.58 4.89
N THR A 396 -2.65 -4.74 5.07
CA THR A 396 -2.04 -5.96 5.65
C THR A 396 -2.58 -6.26 7.04
N ALA A 397 -2.72 -5.24 7.90
CA ALA A 397 -3.31 -5.40 9.23
C ALA A 397 -4.72 -6.02 9.15
N VAL A 398 -5.54 -5.52 8.23
CA VAL A 398 -6.91 -6.01 8.02
C VAL A 398 -6.93 -7.42 7.43
N GLN A 399 -6.09 -7.69 6.44
CA GLN A 399 -5.96 -9.00 5.79
C GLN A 399 -5.61 -10.10 6.79
N LEU A 400 -4.72 -9.79 7.73
CA LEU A 400 -4.18 -10.75 8.70
C LEU A 400 -4.91 -10.76 10.03
N ASN A 401 -6.04 -10.04 10.15
CA ASN A 401 -6.84 -9.93 11.37
C ASN A 401 -6.03 -9.40 12.58
N ILE A 402 -5.14 -8.44 12.35
CA ILE A 402 -4.30 -7.85 13.39
C ILE A 402 -4.79 -6.43 13.67
N PRO A 403 -5.13 -6.10 14.92
CA PRO A 403 -5.53 -4.75 15.26
C PRO A 403 -4.34 -3.80 15.10
N MET A 404 -4.59 -2.66 14.47
CA MET A 404 -3.57 -1.65 14.26
C MET A 404 -3.61 -0.60 15.38
N LEU A 405 -2.47 -0.31 16.01
CA LEU A 405 -2.36 0.76 17.00
C LEU A 405 -2.22 2.11 16.30
N VAL A 406 -3.23 2.96 16.44
CA VAL A 406 -3.33 4.19 15.66
C VAL A 406 -3.87 5.36 16.45
N THR A 407 -3.70 6.57 15.91
CA THR A 407 -4.35 7.77 16.42
C THR A 407 -5.68 8.02 15.72
N ASN A 408 -6.50 8.92 16.27
CA ASN A 408 -7.68 9.45 15.59
C ASN A 408 -7.37 10.12 14.24
N ARG A 409 -6.14 10.64 14.03
CA ARG A 409 -5.75 11.19 12.73
C ARG A 409 -5.68 10.09 11.68
N THR A 410 -5.05 8.96 12.01
CA THR A 410 -4.95 7.81 11.10
C THR A 410 -6.34 7.27 10.73
N ARG A 411 -7.25 7.13 11.70
CA ARG A 411 -8.63 6.70 11.45
C ARG A 411 -9.38 7.60 10.47
N ARG A 412 -9.21 8.92 10.61
CA ARG A 412 -9.82 9.90 9.69
C ARG A 412 -9.21 9.88 8.29
N ALA A 413 -7.90 9.66 8.19
CA ALA A 413 -7.21 9.59 6.90
C ALA A 413 -7.61 8.32 6.14
N TYR A 414 -7.48 7.17 6.79
CA TYR A 414 -7.88 5.88 6.26
C TYR A 414 -9.33 5.58 6.68
N GLY A 415 -10.30 6.25 6.06
CA GLY A 415 -11.71 6.18 6.48
C GLY A 415 -12.28 4.76 6.55
N TYR A 416 -11.76 3.82 5.75
CA TYR A 416 -12.12 2.41 5.89
C TYR A 416 -11.70 1.81 7.25
N LEU A 417 -10.58 2.23 7.84
CA LEU A 417 -10.08 1.82 9.16
C LEU A 417 -10.75 2.53 10.34
N ASP A 418 -11.75 3.40 10.11
CA ASP A 418 -12.49 4.03 11.19
C ASP A 418 -13.48 3.06 11.86
N ASP A 419 -12.98 1.92 12.32
CA ASP A 419 -13.76 0.82 12.88
C ASP A 419 -13.05 0.18 14.09
N PRO A 420 -13.66 0.19 15.28
CA PRO A 420 -13.05 -0.37 16.49
C PRO A 420 -12.79 -1.88 16.40
N ARG A 421 -13.41 -2.61 15.46
CA ARG A 421 -13.13 -4.03 15.23
C ARG A 421 -11.74 -4.27 14.64
N ALA A 422 -11.16 -3.28 13.95
CA ALA A 422 -9.89 -3.39 13.24
C ALA A 422 -8.73 -2.58 13.85
N VAL A 423 -9.02 -1.66 14.79
CA VAL A 423 -8.00 -0.77 15.34
C VAL A 423 -8.01 -0.65 16.86
N ILE A 424 -6.89 -0.23 17.41
CA ILE A 424 -6.73 0.26 18.79
C ILE A 424 -6.43 1.74 18.69
N THR A 425 -7.28 2.58 19.27
CA THR A 425 -7.12 4.03 19.17
C THR A 425 -6.39 4.56 20.41
N ARG A 426 -5.15 4.99 20.24
CA ARG A 426 -4.39 5.72 21.27
C ARG A 426 -4.59 7.22 21.13
N PRO A 427 -4.55 7.99 22.23
CA PRO A 427 -4.42 9.44 22.12
C PRO A 427 -3.08 9.80 21.48
N ALA A 428 -3.06 10.82 20.63
CA ALA A 428 -1.83 11.23 19.92
C ALA A 428 -0.70 11.65 20.87
N ALA A 429 -1.03 12.12 22.07
CA ALA A 429 -0.07 12.49 23.11
C ALA A 429 0.65 11.28 23.75
N MET A 430 0.10 10.08 23.65
CA MET A 430 0.73 8.86 24.14
C MET A 430 1.44 8.19 22.98
N HIS A 431 2.76 8.08 23.05
CA HIS A 431 3.59 7.46 22.02
C HIS A 431 3.34 5.94 21.90
N ASP A 432 3.83 5.32 20.82
CA ASP A 432 3.56 3.90 20.52
C ASP A 432 4.08 2.98 21.64
N VAL A 433 5.31 3.18 22.12
CA VAL A 433 5.91 2.34 23.18
C VAL A 433 5.12 2.47 24.50
N ALA A 434 4.75 3.69 24.88
CA ALA A 434 3.95 3.93 26.08
C ALA A 434 2.56 3.27 25.99
N ALA A 435 1.91 3.35 24.82
CA ALA A 435 0.63 2.68 24.60
C ALA A 435 0.76 1.14 24.63
N LEU A 436 1.82 0.58 24.05
CA LEU A 436 2.13 -0.85 24.14
C LEU A 436 2.34 -1.30 25.58
N ARG A 437 3.13 -0.55 26.37
CA ARG A 437 3.33 -0.81 27.81
C ARG A 437 1.97 -0.85 28.51
N ALA A 438 1.17 0.21 28.35
CA ALA A 438 -0.12 0.34 29.02
C ALA A 438 -1.09 -0.79 28.67
N LEU A 439 -1.18 -1.17 27.39
CA LEU A 439 -2.02 -2.29 26.93
C LEU A 439 -1.52 -3.64 27.44
N ARG A 440 -0.20 -3.79 27.59
CA ARG A 440 0.44 -5.02 28.06
C ARG A 440 0.33 -5.20 29.58
N THR A 441 0.42 -4.12 30.35
CA THR A 441 0.34 -4.14 31.82
C THR A 441 -1.08 -3.96 32.34
N GLY A 442 -1.97 -3.35 31.55
CA GLY A 442 -3.26 -2.85 32.02
C GLY A 442 -3.16 -1.57 32.83
N ASP A 443 -2.00 -0.91 32.81
CA ASP A 443 -1.67 0.23 33.67
C ASP A 443 -0.99 1.36 32.87
N ALA A 444 -1.61 2.54 32.90
CA ALA A 444 -1.09 3.75 32.28
C ALA A 444 -0.62 4.81 33.30
N ALA A 445 -0.48 4.46 34.59
CA ALA A 445 0.02 5.38 35.61
C ALA A 445 1.33 6.10 35.21
N PRO A 446 2.34 5.42 34.62
CA PRO A 446 3.57 6.09 34.18
C PRO A 446 3.36 7.22 33.17
N PHE A 447 2.23 7.23 32.44
CA PHE A 447 1.85 8.29 31.52
C PHE A 447 0.92 9.33 32.17
N ASP A 448 0.07 8.92 33.11
CA ASP A 448 -0.91 9.80 33.76
C ASP A 448 -0.29 10.73 34.81
N ASP A 449 0.86 10.36 35.39
CA ASP A 449 1.58 11.11 36.44
C ASP A 449 2.01 12.53 35.99
N ASP A 450 2.12 12.78 34.69
CA ASP A 450 2.45 14.09 34.12
C ASP A 450 1.32 15.13 34.22
N GLY A 451 0.16 14.75 34.79
CA GLY A 451 -0.95 15.69 35.02
C GLY A 451 -1.61 16.20 33.73
N GLY A 452 -1.49 15.44 32.63
CA GLY A 452 -1.96 15.85 31.29
C GLY A 452 -3.44 16.27 31.21
N PRO A 453 -3.91 16.83 30.10
CA PRO A 453 -5.30 17.30 29.99
C PRO A 453 -6.33 16.19 30.28
N ALA A 454 -7.43 16.51 30.97
CA ALA A 454 -8.45 15.53 31.36
C ALA A 454 -9.00 14.69 30.19
N ARG A 455 -9.07 15.28 28.98
CA ARG A 455 -9.48 14.59 27.75
C ARG A 455 -8.47 13.52 27.30
N VAL A 456 -7.17 13.76 27.50
CA VAL A 456 -6.13 12.78 27.17
C VAL A 456 -6.26 11.57 28.10
N ARG A 457 -6.36 11.80 29.42
CA ARG A 457 -6.58 10.71 30.39
C ARG A 457 -7.86 9.92 30.12
N ALA A 458 -8.94 10.59 29.70
CA ALA A 458 -10.18 9.92 29.31
C ALA A 458 -9.97 9.00 28.10
N ALA A 459 -9.24 9.47 27.07
CA ALA A 459 -8.91 8.66 25.90
C ALA A 459 -7.98 7.48 26.24
N VAL A 460 -7.04 7.64 27.18
CA VAL A 460 -6.21 6.52 27.69
C VAL A 460 -7.08 5.46 28.37
N ARG A 461 -8.00 5.86 29.25
CA ARG A 461 -8.93 4.92 29.90
C ARG A 461 -9.82 4.20 28.89
N GLU A 462 -10.29 4.91 27.86
CA GLU A 462 -11.07 4.31 26.77
C GLU A 462 -10.24 3.28 25.99
N MET A 463 -8.98 3.60 25.65
CA MET A 463 -8.05 2.67 25.00
C MET A 463 -7.83 1.41 25.84
N LEU A 464 -7.58 1.54 27.14
CA LEU A 464 -7.38 0.42 28.05
C LEU A 464 -8.65 -0.42 28.24
N ALA A 465 -9.81 0.24 28.38
CA ALA A 465 -11.10 -0.44 28.54
C ALA A 465 -11.50 -1.22 27.29
N ALA A 466 -11.22 -0.68 26.09
CA ALA A 466 -11.42 -1.39 24.83
C ALA A 466 -10.42 -2.55 24.64
N GLY A 467 -9.23 -2.42 25.25
CA GLY A 467 -8.15 -3.38 25.13
C GLY A 467 -7.63 -3.54 23.70
N TRP A 468 -6.75 -4.52 23.50
CA TRP A 468 -6.09 -4.77 22.22
C TRP A 468 -6.58 -6.04 21.52
N VAL A 469 -7.26 -6.97 22.20
CA VAL A 469 -7.78 -8.18 21.56
C VAL A 469 -9.01 -7.87 20.72
N ARG A 470 -9.07 -8.42 19.52
CA ARG A 470 -10.24 -8.36 18.63
C ARG A 470 -10.70 -9.76 18.26
N PRO A 471 -12.01 -10.06 18.33
CA PRO A 471 -12.50 -11.37 17.94
C PRO A 471 -12.38 -11.55 16.42
N ARG A 472 -11.99 -12.74 15.97
CA ARG A 472 -11.94 -13.10 14.54
C ARG A 472 -13.25 -12.79 13.83
N ALA A 473 -14.39 -13.12 14.44
CA ALA A 473 -15.71 -12.81 13.87
C ALA A 473 -15.94 -11.31 13.63
N GLY A 474 -15.36 -10.45 14.47
CA GLY A 474 -15.40 -8.99 14.30
C GLY A 474 -14.64 -8.55 13.05
N PHE A 475 -13.42 -9.06 12.86
CA PHE A 475 -12.65 -8.84 11.64
C PHE A 475 -13.36 -9.36 10.39
N GLU A 476 -13.90 -10.57 10.42
CA GLU A 476 -14.60 -11.14 9.28
C GLU A 476 -15.84 -10.33 8.88
N ALA A 477 -16.60 -9.81 9.85
CA ALA A 477 -17.71 -8.91 9.58
C ALA A 477 -17.24 -7.61 8.93
N TYR A 478 -16.17 -7.02 9.46
CA TYR A 478 -15.57 -5.80 8.93
C TYR A 478 -14.99 -6.00 7.50
N LYS A 479 -14.25 -7.08 7.24
CA LYS A 479 -13.75 -7.43 5.89
C LYS A 479 -14.88 -7.53 4.87
N ARG A 480 -15.98 -8.20 5.22
CA ARG A 480 -17.18 -8.28 4.34
C ARG A 480 -17.76 -6.91 4.01
N GLU A 481 -17.74 -5.97 4.96
CA GLU A 481 -18.20 -4.62 4.71
C GLU A 481 -17.27 -3.89 3.73
N VAL A 482 -15.95 -4.01 3.89
CA VAL A 482 -14.94 -3.47 2.96
C VAL A 482 -15.12 -4.07 1.56
N TRP A 483 -15.22 -5.39 1.44
CA TRP A 483 -15.44 -6.07 0.15
C TRP A 483 -16.74 -5.62 -0.52
N ARG A 484 -17.81 -5.42 0.24
CA ARG A 484 -19.07 -4.87 -0.30
C ARG A 484 -18.88 -3.45 -0.83
N ARG A 485 -17.98 -2.64 -0.24
CA ARG A 485 -17.64 -1.31 -0.80
C ARG A 485 -16.86 -1.45 -2.10
N ASN A 486 -15.86 -2.34 -2.13
CA ASN A 486 -15.09 -2.64 -3.35
C ASN A 486 -15.99 -3.16 -4.47
N GLU A 487 -16.96 -4.03 -4.18
CA GLU A 487 -17.95 -4.50 -5.17
C GLU A 487 -18.75 -3.35 -5.76
N ARG A 488 -19.20 -2.37 -4.95
CA ARG A 488 -19.89 -1.19 -5.48
C ARG A 488 -19.00 -0.35 -6.39
N VAL A 489 -17.71 -0.26 -6.09
CA VAL A 489 -16.73 0.43 -6.95
C VAL A 489 -16.56 -0.33 -8.26
N SER A 490 -16.37 -1.65 -8.20
CA SER A 490 -16.30 -2.52 -9.38
C SER A 490 -17.59 -2.50 -10.21
N GLU A 491 -18.77 -2.43 -9.58
CA GLU A 491 -20.05 -2.26 -10.28
C GLU A 491 -20.10 -0.91 -11.03
N ARG A 492 -19.58 0.18 -10.44
CA ARG A 492 -19.45 1.47 -11.15
C ARG A 492 -18.45 1.39 -12.29
N LEU A 493 -17.31 0.71 -12.10
CA LEU A 493 -16.32 0.49 -13.16
C LEU A 493 -16.95 -0.21 -14.36
N VAL A 494 -17.57 -1.37 -14.18
CA VAL A 494 -18.09 -2.17 -15.30
C VAL A 494 -19.31 -1.53 -15.98
N ARG A 495 -19.92 -0.52 -15.36
CA ARG A 495 -21.08 0.22 -15.87
C ARG A 495 -20.74 1.62 -16.37
N ASP A 496 -19.48 2.06 -16.22
CA ASP A 496 -19.01 3.40 -16.56
C ASP A 496 -19.78 4.52 -15.84
N LEU A 497 -19.86 4.42 -14.50
CA LEU A 497 -20.57 5.35 -13.61
C LEU A 497 -19.65 6.21 -12.75
#